data_AF-A0A9D5C2P1-F1
#
_entry.id   AF-A0A9D5C2P1-F1
#
_cell.length_a   1.000
_cell.length_b   1.000
_cell.length_c   1.000
_cell.angle_alpha   90.00
_cell.angle_beta   90.00
_cell.angle_gamma   90.00
#
_symmetry.space_group_name_H-M   'P 1'
#
loop_
_entity.id
_entity.type
_entity.pdbx_description
1 polymer ?
#
loop_
_entity_poly.entity_id
_entity_poly.type
_entity_poly.pdbx_seq_one_letter_code
_entity_poly.pdbx_strand_id
1 'polypeptide(L)'
;MGRDLKGTPVGYRMPAEWEPHAQCWMGWPERPDNWRDYAFYGQQTFAEVANAISEFEPVTVCVGSDQYLNAYERLRSNANIRVVEMSMNDAWFRDIGPTFVVRDGNSSSKYQGNLVAGIDWTFNCWGGPEEGCYSDWSLDEQVAKKILELERIPRFQHHMVLEGGSIHVDGEGTCITTEECLLNPNRNPDMTKEQIENELMTYLGVAKVIWLPRGLYGDDDTNGHVDNMCCFVQPGMVLLAWTDDKSDPQYERSAEAFSVISNTTDAKGRKITVVKLHIPRPLYITEDGSNRDTQFGGESKS
;
A
#
# COMPACT_ATOMS: atom_id res chain seq x y z
N MET A 1 5.47 -17.29 19.53
CA MET A 1 4.84 -15.97 19.67
C MET A 1 5.83 -14.95 19.18
N GLY A 2 5.40 -14.10 18.24
CA GLY A 2 6.08 -12.84 17.99
C GLY A 2 6.20 -12.09 19.32
N ARG A 3 7.29 -11.38 19.53
CA ARG A 3 7.43 -10.53 20.71
C ARG A 3 7.14 -9.11 20.30
N ASP A 4 6.20 -8.46 20.99
CA ASP A 4 6.05 -7.00 20.94
C ASP A 4 7.34 -6.37 21.46
N LEU A 5 8.03 -5.65 20.60
CA LEU A 5 9.28 -4.98 20.89
C LEU A 5 9.02 -3.61 21.50
N LYS A 6 9.81 -3.23 22.51
CA LYS A 6 9.73 -1.91 23.14
C LYS A 6 10.67 -0.91 22.48
N GLY A 7 10.15 0.25 22.09
CA GLY A 7 10.89 1.34 21.47
C GLY A 7 10.89 1.25 19.94
N THR A 8 11.77 2.03 19.30
CA THR A 8 11.80 2.20 17.85
C THR A 8 12.64 1.13 17.15
N PRO A 9 12.43 0.88 15.84
CA PRO A 9 13.15 -0.13 15.06
C PRO A 9 14.57 0.32 14.67
N VAL A 10 15.35 0.86 15.62
CA VAL A 10 16.72 1.34 15.36
C VAL A 10 17.59 0.24 14.74
N GLY A 11 18.17 0.55 13.59
CA GLY A 11 19.03 -0.34 12.83
C GLY A 11 18.29 -1.28 11.88
N TYR A 12 16.96 -1.18 11.80
CA TYR A 12 16.18 -1.75 10.71
C TYR A 12 15.91 -0.69 9.63
N ARG A 13 15.58 -1.16 8.43
CA ARG A 13 15.06 -0.36 7.30
C ARG A 13 13.92 -1.11 6.63
N MET A 14 12.96 -0.38 6.06
CA MET A 14 12.04 -0.95 5.09
C MET A 14 12.82 -1.23 3.80
N PRO A 15 12.88 -2.49 3.32
CA PRO A 15 13.51 -2.79 2.04
C PRO A 15 12.71 -2.20 0.88
N ALA A 16 13.36 -1.99 -0.26
CA ALA A 16 12.64 -1.66 -1.48
C ALA A 16 11.76 -2.84 -1.91
N GLU A 17 10.64 -2.56 -2.57
CA GLU A 17 9.69 -3.59 -3.02
C GLU A 17 10.24 -4.54 -4.11
N TRP A 18 11.38 -4.20 -4.73
CA TRP A 18 12.09 -5.10 -5.65
C TRP A 18 13.18 -5.95 -4.98
N GLU A 19 13.43 -5.75 -3.68
CA GLU A 19 14.33 -6.64 -2.94
C GLU A 19 13.69 -8.03 -2.77
N PRO A 20 14.47 -9.10 -2.62
CA PRO A 20 13.93 -10.45 -2.57
C PRO A 20 12.88 -10.66 -1.48
N HIS A 21 11.71 -11.17 -1.87
CA HIS A 21 10.62 -11.51 -0.96
C HIS A 21 10.62 -12.98 -0.57
N ALA A 22 10.05 -13.27 0.60
CA ALA A 22 9.76 -14.64 1.03
C ALA A 22 8.38 -15.11 0.55
N GLN A 23 7.39 -14.20 0.52
CA GLN A 23 6.01 -14.47 0.12
C GLN A 23 5.21 -13.15 -0.02
N CYS A 24 4.10 -13.20 -0.76
CA CYS A 24 3.08 -12.16 -0.83
C CYS A 24 1.90 -12.46 0.12
N TRP A 25 1.29 -11.42 0.69
CA TRP A 25 0.08 -11.52 1.51
C TRP A 25 -1.09 -10.79 0.83
N MET A 26 -2.25 -11.42 0.80
CA MET A 26 -3.48 -10.87 0.20
C MET A 26 -4.69 -11.15 1.08
N GLY A 27 -5.64 -10.21 1.11
CA GLY A 27 -6.97 -10.43 1.67
C GLY A 27 -7.94 -10.93 0.61
N TRP A 28 -8.95 -11.69 1.01
CA TRP A 28 -10.04 -12.14 0.14
C TRP A 28 -11.24 -11.19 0.20
N PRO A 29 -11.80 -10.70 -0.92
CA PRO A 29 -12.91 -9.75 -0.89
C PRO A 29 -14.25 -10.45 -0.58
N GLU A 30 -15.02 -9.87 0.35
CA GLU A 30 -16.25 -10.50 0.88
C GLU A 30 -17.42 -9.54 1.06
N ARG A 31 -17.18 -8.32 1.53
CA ARG A 31 -18.24 -7.41 1.96
C ARG A 31 -19.12 -6.94 0.80
N PRO A 32 -20.45 -7.13 0.85
CA PRO A 32 -21.33 -6.92 -0.30
C PRO A 32 -21.70 -5.45 -0.55
N ASP A 33 -21.42 -4.57 0.42
CA ASP A 33 -21.68 -3.13 0.34
C ASP A 33 -20.56 -2.37 -0.40
N ASN A 34 -19.35 -2.92 -0.46
CA ASN A 34 -18.28 -2.45 -1.34
C ASN A 34 -18.23 -3.27 -2.65
N TRP A 35 -18.24 -4.60 -2.51
CA TRP A 35 -18.05 -5.49 -3.65
C TRP A 35 -19.39 -5.98 -4.22
N ARG A 36 -19.73 -5.47 -5.41
CA ARG A 36 -20.95 -5.87 -6.15
C ARG A 36 -21.09 -7.39 -6.32
N ASP A 37 -22.33 -7.84 -6.47
CA ASP A 37 -22.68 -9.25 -6.69
C ASP A 37 -22.09 -10.17 -5.60
N TYR A 38 -22.15 -9.72 -4.34
CA TYR A 38 -21.60 -10.44 -3.18
C TYR A 38 -20.12 -10.82 -3.38
N ALA A 39 -19.34 -9.85 -3.86
CA ALA A 39 -17.93 -10.00 -4.19
C ALA A 39 -17.58 -11.02 -5.28
N PHE A 40 -18.54 -11.64 -5.98
CA PHE A 40 -18.25 -12.72 -6.95
C PHE A 40 -17.15 -12.36 -7.95
N TYR A 41 -17.25 -11.19 -8.58
CA TYR A 41 -16.26 -10.73 -9.56
C TYR A 41 -14.94 -10.29 -8.92
N GLY A 42 -15.00 -9.69 -7.72
CA GLY A 42 -13.80 -9.35 -6.95
C GLY A 42 -13.00 -10.61 -6.59
N GLN A 43 -13.70 -11.64 -6.11
CA GLN A 43 -13.11 -12.94 -5.79
C GLN A 43 -12.48 -13.63 -7.00
N GLN A 44 -13.12 -13.53 -8.18
CA GLN A 44 -12.52 -14.04 -9.41
C GLN A 44 -11.21 -13.30 -9.74
N THR A 45 -11.23 -11.97 -9.75
CA THR A 45 -10.04 -11.15 -10.03
C THR A 45 -8.93 -11.40 -9.01
N PHE A 46 -9.24 -11.45 -7.72
CA PHE A 46 -8.25 -11.70 -6.67
C PHE A 46 -7.64 -13.11 -6.78
N ALA A 47 -8.43 -14.11 -7.18
CA ALA A 47 -7.89 -15.44 -7.47
C ALA A 47 -6.95 -15.45 -8.69
N GLU A 48 -7.28 -14.69 -9.74
CA GLU A 48 -6.41 -14.52 -10.92
C GLU A 48 -5.10 -13.83 -10.54
N VAL A 49 -5.15 -12.76 -9.73
CA VAL A 49 -3.95 -12.06 -9.22
C VAL A 49 -3.10 -12.98 -8.34
N ALA A 50 -3.71 -13.70 -7.40
CA ALA A 50 -2.98 -14.63 -6.53
C ALA A 50 -2.27 -15.72 -7.35
N ASN A 51 -2.93 -16.26 -8.39
CA ASN A 51 -2.30 -17.22 -9.29
C ASN A 51 -1.16 -16.59 -10.10
N ALA A 52 -1.31 -15.37 -10.61
CA ALA A 52 -0.25 -14.69 -11.34
C ALA A 52 1.00 -14.45 -10.46
N ILE A 53 0.82 -14.00 -9.22
CA ILE A 53 1.94 -13.79 -8.27
C ILE A 53 2.61 -15.12 -7.92
N SER A 54 1.82 -16.20 -7.78
CA SER A 54 2.31 -17.52 -7.39
C SER A 54 3.31 -18.17 -8.37
N GLU A 55 3.42 -17.65 -9.59
CA GLU A 55 4.44 -18.04 -10.57
C GLU A 55 5.83 -17.55 -10.17
N PHE A 56 5.92 -16.53 -9.32
CA PHE A 56 7.17 -15.87 -8.91
C PHE A 56 7.53 -16.13 -7.43
N GLU A 57 6.54 -16.15 -6.55
CA GLU A 57 6.74 -16.32 -5.11
C GLU A 57 5.54 -16.97 -4.41
N PRO A 58 5.72 -17.58 -3.21
CA PRO A 58 4.59 -18.10 -2.45
C PRO A 58 3.56 -17.01 -2.11
N VAL A 59 2.27 -17.36 -2.09
CA VAL A 59 1.18 -16.44 -1.75
C VAL A 59 0.40 -16.96 -0.55
N THR A 60 0.13 -16.07 0.41
CA THR A 60 -0.81 -16.33 1.49
C THR A 60 -2.08 -15.51 1.29
N VAL A 61 -3.20 -16.20 1.09
CA VAL A 61 -4.52 -15.57 0.99
C VAL A 61 -5.24 -15.74 2.33
N CYS A 62 -5.53 -14.62 2.97
CA CYS A 62 -6.28 -14.53 4.21
C CYS A 62 -7.78 -14.37 3.93
N VAL A 63 -8.61 -15.18 4.58
CA VAL A 63 -10.04 -15.32 4.26
C VAL A 63 -10.87 -15.40 5.54
N GLY A 64 -12.05 -14.77 5.57
CA GLY A 64 -13.04 -14.97 6.61
C GLY A 64 -13.55 -16.41 6.67
N SER A 65 -14.03 -16.84 7.85
CA SER A 65 -14.49 -18.22 8.07
C SER A 65 -15.57 -18.65 7.06
N ASP A 66 -16.46 -17.72 6.70
CA ASP A 66 -17.62 -17.99 5.84
C ASP A 66 -17.21 -18.22 4.38
N GLN A 67 -16.09 -17.65 3.95
CA GLN A 67 -15.56 -17.79 2.58
C GLN A 67 -14.39 -18.77 2.47
N TYR A 68 -13.89 -19.31 3.60
CA TYR A 68 -12.69 -20.16 3.62
C TYR A 68 -12.77 -21.32 2.63
N LEU A 69 -13.86 -22.10 2.66
CA LEU A 69 -14.02 -23.25 1.75
C LEU A 69 -14.15 -22.82 0.28
N ASN A 70 -14.82 -21.70 0.00
CA ASN A 70 -14.94 -21.17 -1.37
C ASN A 70 -13.57 -20.74 -1.91
N ALA A 71 -12.80 -19.96 -1.15
CA ALA A 71 -11.46 -19.54 -1.52
C ALA A 71 -10.50 -20.74 -1.66
N TYR A 72 -10.55 -21.68 -0.72
CA TYR A 72 -9.77 -22.91 -0.78
C TYR A 72 -10.05 -23.72 -2.05
N GLU A 73 -11.31 -23.99 -2.39
CA GLU A 73 -11.65 -24.75 -3.60
C GLU A 73 -11.20 -24.03 -4.88
N ARG A 74 -11.21 -22.70 -4.90
CA ARG A 74 -10.75 -21.89 -6.05
C ARG A 74 -9.23 -21.88 -6.21
N LEU A 75 -8.48 -21.98 -5.12
CA LEU A 75 -7.03 -21.77 -5.10
C LEU A 75 -6.21 -23.06 -4.94
N ARG A 76 -6.81 -24.15 -4.44
CA ARG A 76 -6.11 -25.40 -4.07
C ARG A 76 -5.40 -26.12 -5.21
N SER A 77 -5.70 -25.80 -6.48
CA SER A 77 -4.96 -26.35 -7.62
C SER A 77 -3.52 -25.83 -7.69
N ASN A 78 -3.21 -24.75 -6.98
CA ASN A 78 -1.90 -24.13 -6.95
C ASN A 78 -1.20 -24.34 -5.60
N ALA A 79 -0.15 -25.16 -5.59
CA ALA A 79 0.57 -25.52 -4.37
C ALA A 79 1.41 -24.36 -3.78
N ASN A 80 1.67 -23.30 -4.55
CA ASN A 80 2.37 -22.10 -4.08
C ASN A 80 1.44 -21.12 -3.34
N ILE A 81 0.13 -21.40 -3.32
CA ILE A 81 -0.86 -20.60 -2.61
C ILE A 81 -1.31 -21.35 -1.37
N ARG A 82 -1.19 -20.72 -0.19
CA ARG A 82 -1.84 -21.21 1.04
C ARG A 82 -3.00 -20.31 1.43
N VAL A 83 -4.08 -20.93 1.89
CA VAL A 83 -5.28 -20.24 2.37
C VAL A 83 -5.34 -20.31 3.89
N VAL A 84 -5.42 -19.14 4.53
CA VAL A 84 -5.41 -18.99 6.00
C VAL A 84 -6.70 -18.31 6.43
N GLU A 85 -7.38 -18.90 7.42
CA GLU A 85 -8.54 -18.25 8.03
C GLU A 85 -8.08 -17.06 8.88
N MET A 86 -8.60 -15.87 8.60
CA MET A 86 -8.26 -14.63 9.29
C MET A 86 -9.42 -13.63 9.15
N SER A 87 -9.98 -13.20 10.28
CA SER A 87 -11.01 -12.15 10.28
C SER A 87 -10.42 -10.78 9.94
N MET A 88 -11.10 -10.05 9.06
CA MET A 88 -10.85 -8.68 8.59
C MET A 88 -12.20 -8.03 8.19
N ASN A 89 -12.27 -6.70 8.06
CA ASN A 89 -13.47 -6.01 7.59
C ASN A 89 -13.46 -5.77 6.07
N ASP A 90 -12.29 -5.56 5.45
CA ASP A 90 -12.12 -5.57 3.98
C ASP A 90 -10.72 -6.07 3.56
N ALA A 91 -10.49 -6.26 2.26
CA ALA A 91 -9.38 -7.04 1.70
C ALA A 91 -8.09 -6.25 1.38
N TRP A 92 -7.91 -5.05 1.94
CA TRP A 92 -6.85 -4.10 1.54
C TRP A 92 -5.53 -4.30 2.28
N PHE A 93 -4.87 -5.43 2.05
CA PHE A 93 -3.67 -5.86 2.80
C PHE A 93 -2.43 -4.97 2.61
N ARG A 94 -2.40 -4.17 1.55
CA ARG A 94 -1.40 -3.10 1.38
C ARG A 94 -1.44 -2.12 2.55
N ASP A 95 -2.64 -1.81 3.05
CA ASP A 95 -2.86 -0.74 4.02
C ASP A 95 -2.97 -1.26 5.46
N ILE A 96 -3.56 -2.44 5.64
CA ILE A 96 -3.84 -3.03 6.96
C ILE A 96 -2.81 -4.10 7.37
N GLY A 97 -1.92 -4.47 6.45
CA GLY A 97 -0.82 -5.41 6.68
C GLY A 97 0.37 -4.78 7.39
N PRO A 98 1.31 -5.59 7.91
CA PRO A 98 2.49 -5.05 8.56
C PRO A 98 3.47 -4.51 7.51
N THR A 99 4.11 -3.39 7.80
CA THR A 99 5.28 -2.95 7.02
C THR A 99 6.51 -3.72 7.52
N PHE A 100 6.97 -4.70 6.74
CA PHE A 100 8.16 -5.46 7.09
C PHE A 100 9.43 -4.61 7.01
N VAL A 101 10.31 -4.75 8.00
CA VAL A 101 11.61 -4.09 8.07
C VAL A 101 12.71 -5.10 8.35
N VAL A 102 13.87 -4.87 7.77
CA VAL A 102 15.02 -5.79 7.80
C VAL A 102 16.25 -5.10 8.38
N ARG A 103 17.19 -5.88 8.91
CA ARG A 103 18.51 -5.40 9.32
C ARG A 103 19.61 -6.37 8.96
N ASP A 104 20.83 -5.86 8.86
CA ASP A 104 22.01 -6.69 8.61
C ASP A 104 22.38 -7.55 9.82
N GLY A 105 22.80 -8.79 9.56
CA GLY A 105 23.16 -9.77 10.59
C GLY A 105 24.37 -9.41 11.46
N ASN A 106 25.12 -8.36 11.08
CA ASN A 106 26.25 -7.83 11.85
C ASN A 106 25.85 -6.76 12.89
N SER A 107 24.55 -6.45 13.02
CA SER A 107 24.07 -5.41 13.92
C SER A 107 24.21 -5.80 15.40
N SER A 108 24.94 -4.99 16.17
CA SER A 108 25.13 -5.11 17.63
C SER A 108 23.87 -4.80 18.46
N SER A 109 22.69 -4.78 17.84
CA SER A 109 21.44 -4.42 18.49
C SER A 109 21.02 -5.46 19.53
N LYS A 110 20.40 -4.95 20.62
CA LYS A 110 19.86 -5.73 21.75
C LYS A 110 18.90 -6.86 21.36
N TYR A 111 18.40 -6.84 20.12
CA TYR A 111 17.49 -7.85 19.57
C TYR A 111 18.22 -8.98 18.84
N GLN A 112 19.42 -9.40 19.30
CA GLN A 112 20.27 -10.43 18.66
C GLN A 112 19.45 -11.59 18.05
N GLY A 113 19.59 -11.80 16.74
CA GLY A 113 19.03 -12.95 16.01
C GLY A 113 17.85 -12.66 15.06
N ASN A 114 17.05 -11.61 15.28
CA ASN A 114 15.90 -11.34 14.39
C ASN A 114 16.34 -10.44 13.23
N LEU A 115 16.40 -10.96 11.99
CA LEU A 115 16.77 -10.19 10.80
C LEU A 115 15.59 -9.43 10.18
N VAL A 116 14.37 -9.86 10.51
CA VAL A 116 13.10 -9.28 10.04
C VAL A 116 12.24 -8.94 11.25
N ALA A 117 11.56 -7.81 11.19
CA ALA A 117 10.49 -7.39 12.09
C ALA A 117 9.35 -6.78 11.26
N GLY A 118 8.19 -6.54 11.87
CA GLY A 118 7.11 -5.80 11.24
C GLY A 118 6.72 -4.58 12.05
N ILE A 119 6.41 -3.49 11.36
CA ILE A 119 5.75 -2.32 11.93
C ILE A 119 4.24 -2.53 11.77
N ASP A 120 3.52 -2.32 12.86
CA ASP A 120 2.08 -2.41 12.95
C ASP A 120 1.56 -1.00 13.20
N TRP A 121 1.18 -0.32 12.11
CA TRP A 121 0.63 1.03 12.13
C TRP A 121 -0.81 1.02 12.65
N THR A 122 -1.27 2.12 13.22
CA THR A 122 -2.70 2.25 13.48
C THR A 122 -3.43 2.42 12.15
N PHE A 123 -4.49 1.65 11.92
CA PHE A 123 -5.36 1.80 10.77
C PHE A 123 -6.69 2.41 11.22
N ASN A 124 -7.22 3.37 10.44
CA ASN A 124 -8.48 4.03 10.78
C ASN A 124 -9.52 4.03 9.65
N CYS A 125 -9.41 3.15 8.66
CA CYS A 125 -10.30 3.14 7.50
C CYS A 125 -10.18 4.41 6.64
N TRP A 126 -8.96 4.88 6.42
CA TRP A 126 -8.65 6.04 5.56
C TRP A 126 -9.39 7.34 5.92
N GLY A 127 -9.71 7.57 7.20
CA GLY A 127 -10.40 8.80 7.61
C GLY A 127 -11.20 8.71 8.91
N GLY A 128 -11.17 7.54 9.56
CA GLY A 128 -11.83 7.35 10.85
C GLY A 128 -13.35 7.35 10.74
N PRO A 129 -14.05 7.66 11.85
CA PRO A 129 -15.50 7.48 11.93
C PRO A 129 -16.31 8.50 11.11
N GLU A 130 -15.71 9.61 10.70
CA GLU A 130 -16.41 10.70 10.00
C GLU A 130 -16.24 10.62 8.47
N GLU A 131 -15.03 10.30 8.00
CA GLU A 131 -14.68 10.33 6.58
C GLU A 131 -14.18 8.99 6.04
N GLY A 132 -14.07 7.96 6.88
CA GLY A 132 -13.58 6.66 6.45
C GLY A 132 -14.55 5.90 5.56
N CYS A 133 -14.02 4.94 4.80
CA CYS A 133 -14.78 4.19 3.79
C CYS A 133 -15.86 3.27 4.39
N TYR A 134 -15.78 2.95 5.69
CA TYR A 134 -16.76 2.11 6.39
C TYR A 134 -16.72 2.28 7.91
N SER A 135 -17.82 1.89 8.55
CA SER A 135 -18.11 2.21 9.96
C SER A 135 -17.40 1.35 11.02
N ASP A 136 -16.88 0.19 10.66
CA ASP A 136 -16.13 -0.70 11.57
C ASP A 136 -14.92 -1.31 10.86
N TRP A 137 -13.73 -1.01 11.38
CA TRP A 137 -12.42 -1.51 10.94
C TRP A 137 -11.65 -2.23 12.05
N SER A 138 -12.35 -2.62 13.13
CA SER A 138 -11.73 -3.21 14.32
C SER A 138 -11.05 -4.56 14.07
N LEU A 139 -11.43 -5.28 13.01
CA LEU A 139 -10.77 -6.52 12.59
C LEU A 139 -9.56 -6.24 11.70
N ASP A 140 -9.61 -5.19 10.88
CA ASP A 140 -8.47 -4.75 10.04
C ASP A 140 -7.27 -4.34 10.89
N GLU A 141 -7.50 -3.60 11.99
CA GLU A 141 -6.44 -3.18 12.92
C GLU A 141 -5.73 -4.37 13.60
N GLN A 142 -6.26 -5.58 13.47
CA GLN A 142 -5.65 -6.81 13.99
C GLN A 142 -4.85 -7.58 12.93
N VAL A 143 -4.99 -7.26 11.64
CA VAL A 143 -4.41 -8.04 10.53
C VAL A 143 -2.89 -8.06 10.62
N ALA A 144 -2.24 -6.90 10.74
CA ALA A 144 -0.79 -6.80 10.88
C ALA A 144 -0.24 -7.66 12.03
N LYS A 145 -0.86 -7.57 13.22
CA LYS A 145 -0.49 -8.40 14.37
C LYS A 145 -0.67 -9.90 14.10
N LYS A 146 -1.78 -10.31 13.49
CA LYS A 146 -2.06 -11.73 13.19
C LYS A 146 -1.04 -12.29 12.19
N ILE A 147 -0.69 -11.53 11.15
CA ILE A 147 0.35 -11.92 10.17
C ILE A 147 1.70 -12.12 10.88
N LEU A 148 2.12 -11.17 11.72
CA LEU A 148 3.40 -11.25 12.42
C LEU A 148 3.44 -12.41 13.41
N GLU A 149 2.34 -12.72 14.10
CA GLU A 149 2.26 -13.88 14.99
C GLU A 149 2.30 -15.22 14.24
N LEU A 150 1.62 -15.33 13.10
CA LEU A 150 1.66 -16.53 12.25
C LEU A 150 3.08 -16.85 11.80
N GLU A 151 3.84 -15.82 11.42
CA GLU A 151 5.24 -15.94 10.99
C GLU A 151 6.25 -15.93 12.15
N ARG A 152 5.79 -15.72 13.39
CA ARG A 152 6.63 -15.58 14.59
C ARG A 152 7.66 -14.46 14.45
N ILE A 153 7.31 -13.40 13.73
CA ILE A 153 8.13 -12.22 13.49
C ILE A 153 7.89 -11.19 14.61
N PRO A 154 8.93 -10.53 15.15
CA PRO A 154 8.77 -9.47 16.14
C PRO A 154 8.00 -8.27 15.60
N ARG A 155 7.25 -7.61 16.48
CA ARG A 155 6.33 -6.52 16.13
C ARG A 155 6.75 -5.22 16.80
N PHE A 156 6.79 -4.14 16.03
CA PHE A 156 6.86 -2.76 16.50
C PHE A 156 5.49 -2.12 16.32
N GLN A 157 4.71 -2.03 17.40
CA GLN A 157 3.43 -1.32 17.36
C GLN A 157 3.66 0.19 17.29
N HIS A 158 2.88 0.87 16.45
CA HIS A 158 2.86 2.31 16.30
C HIS A 158 1.48 2.91 16.67
N HIS A 159 1.44 4.23 16.87
CA HIS A 159 0.20 4.97 17.17
C HIS A 159 -0.18 6.00 16.10
N MET A 160 0.79 6.44 15.27
CA MET A 160 0.49 7.21 14.06
C MET A 160 -0.38 6.37 13.14
N VAL A 161 -1.46 6.98 12.65
CA VAL A 161 -2.31 6.41 11.60
C VAL A 161 -1.52 6.47 10.29
N LEU A 162 -1.28 5.32 9.68
CA LEU A 162 -0.57 5.24 8.41
C LEU A 162 -0.93 3.94 7.68
N GLU A 163 -1.17 4.08 6.38
CA GLU A 163 -1.43 2.98 5.47
C GLU A 163 -0.20 2.69 4.59
N GLY A 164 0.10 1.42 4.32
CA GLY A 164 1.27 1.06 3.51
C GLY A 164 1.26 1.62 2.09
N GLY A 165 0.09 1.83 1.47
CA GLY A 165 -0.04 2.46 0.14
C GLY A 165 0.25 3.97 0.13
N SER A 166 0.28 4.61 1.29
CA SER A 166 0.59 6.04 1.42
C SER A 166 2.09 6.36 1.32
N ILE A 167 2.96 5.34 1.35
CA ILE A 167 4.43 5.48 1.34
C ILE A 167 5.10 4.58 0.31
N HIS A 168 6.23 5.01 -0.24
CA HIS A 168 7.09 4.16 -1.07
C HIS A 168 8.57 4.43 -0.80
N VAL A 169 9.37 3.38 -0.58
CA VAL A 169 10.81 3.50 -0.27
C VAL A 169 11.70 2.97 -1.39
N ASP A 170 12.93 3.48 -1.46
CA ASP A 170 13.96 3.04 -2.42
C ASP A 170 14.93 1.98 -1.86
N GLY A 171 14.77 1.60 -0.58
CA GLY A 171 15.66 0.68 0.14
C GLY A 171 17.02 1.26 0.53
N GLU A 172 17.36 2.48 0.07
CA GLU A 172 18.65 3.15 0.28
C GLU A 172 18.53 4.46 1.08
N GLY A 173 17.37 4.68 1.70
CA GLY A 173 17.15 5.74 2.67
C GLY A 173 16.27 6.88 2.18
N THR A 174 15.52 6.69 1.09
CA THR A 174 14.56 7.67 0.58
C THR A 174 13.15 7.11 0.65
N CYS A 175 12.21 7.92 1.16
CA CYS A 175 10.77 7.67 1.09
C CYS A 175 10.11 8.74 0.21
N ILE A 176 9.12 8.36 -0.60
CA ILE A 176 8.19 9.28 -1.27
C ILE A 176 6.81 9.06 -0.64
N THR A 177 6.10 10.17 -0.39
CA THR A 177 4.73 10.19 0.14
C THR A 177 3.99 11.41 -0.45
N THR A 178 2.68 11.54 -0.20
CA THR A 178 1.89 12.72 -0.54
C THR A 178 1.57 13.57 0.70
N GLU A 179 1.50 14.89 0.54
CA GLU A 179 0.99 15.82 1.56
C GLU A 179 -0.53 15.68 1.72
N GLU A 180 -1.26 15.53 0.61
CA GLU A 180 -2.71 15.35 0.58
C GLU A 180 -3.22 14.22 1.48
N CYS A 181 -2.45 13.12 1.58
CA CYS A 181 -2.79 11.99 2.45
C CYS A 181 -2.29 12.21 3.88
N LEU A 182 -0.97 12.25 4.10
CA LEU A 182 -0.43 12.17 5.47
C LEU A 182 -0.65 13.44 6.29
N LEU A 183 -0.89 14.60 5.65
CA LEU A 183 -1.25 15.84 6.34
C LEU A 183 -2.76 16.07 6.38
N ASN A 184 -3.56 15.11 5.90
CA ASN A 184 -5.00 15.19 6.03
C ASN A 184 -5.39 15.18 7.54
N PRO A 185 -6.25 16.11 8.00
CA PRO A 185 -6.72 16.14 9.38
C PRO A 185 -7.38 14.83 9.85
N ASN A 186 -7.86 14.00 8.93
CA ASN A 186 -8.50 12.72 9.25
C ASN A 186 -7.50 11.58 9.55
N ARG A 187 -6.18 11.82 9.40
CA ARG A 187 -5.11 10.88 9.80
C ARG A 187 -4.56 11.25 11.18
N ASN A 188 -3.68 12.25 11.21
CA ASN A 188 -2.90 12.62 12.40
C ASN A 188 -3.03 14.13 12.69
N PRO A 189 -4.22 14.63 13.08
CA PRO A 189 -4.50 16.07 13.18
C PRO A 189 -3.63 16.81 14.20
N ASP A 190 -3.10 16.08 15.19
CA ASP A 190 -2.26 16.62 16.25
C ASP A 190 -0.75 16.58 15.93
N MET A 191 -0.36 16.07 14.75
CA MET A 191 1.03 15.98 14.32
C MET A 191 1.36 17.02 13.25
N THR A 192 2.50 17.68 13.41
CA THR A 192 3.07 18.53 12.36
C THR A 192 3.72 17.68 11.27
N LYS A 193 3.89 18.26 10.08
CA LYS A 193 4.65 17.63 8.98
C LYS A 193 6.03 17.15 9.42
N GLU A 194 6.74 17.93 10.23
CA GLU A 194 8.07 17.59 10.73
C GLU A 194 8.03 16.42 11.73
N GLN A 195 6.98 16.30 12.54
CA GLN A 195 6.78 15.14 13.41
C GLN A 195 6.51 13.87 12.60
N ILE A 196 5.63 13.95 11.59
CA ILE A 196 5.36 12.81 10.69
C ILE A 196 6.63 12.39 9.94
N GLU A 197 7.38 13.35 9.40
CA GLU A 197 8.66 13.07 8.73
C GLU A 197 9.66 12.36 9.65
N ASN A 198 9.76 12.78 10.91
CA ASN A 198 10.64 12.14 11.89
C ASN A 198 10.21 10.70 12.22
N GLU A 199 8.90 10.42 12.30
CA GLU A 199 8.40 9.06 12.50
C GLU A 199 8.71 8.18 11.28
N LEU A 200 8.45 8.67 10.06
CA LEU A 200 8.81 7.97 8.82
C LEU A 200 10.31 7.65 8.76
N MET A 201 11.16 8.62 9.04
CA MET A 201 12.62 8.43 9.08
C MET A 201 13.03 7.38 10.10
N THR A 202 12.45 7.43 11.30
CA THR A 202 12.80 6.52 12.41
C THR A 202 12.34 5.10 12.14
N TYR A 203 11.12 4.91 11.64
CA TYR A 203 10.51 3.60 11.50
C TYR A 203 10.87 2.91 10.19
N LEU A 204 10.95 3.65 9.08
CA LEU A 204 11.31 3.10 7.78
C LEU A 204 12.84 3.00 7.58
N GLY A 205 13.63 3.57 8.48
CA GLY A 205 15.09 3.61 8.35
C GLY A 205 15.55 4.49 7.19
N VAL A 206 14.80 5.54 6.88
CA VAL A 206 15.10 6.50 5.80
C VAL A 206 15.76 7.77 6.34
N ALA A 207 16.57 8.41 5.51
CA ALA A 207 17.25 9.67 5.83
C ALA A 207 16.62 10.87 5.10
N LYS A 208 15.72 10.63 4.14
CA LYS A 208 15.06 11.67 3.37
C LYS A 208 13.63 11.28 3.02
N VAL A 209 12.71 12.23 3.18
CA VAL A 209 11.32 12.12 2.70
C VAL A 209 11.10 13.14 1.59
N ILE A 210 10.52 12.68 0.48
CA ILE A 210 10.09 13.52 -0.64
C ILE A 210 8.58 13.60 -0.58
N TRP A 211 8.09 14.82 -0.39
CA TRP A 211 6.67 15.12 -0.26
C TRP A 211 6.12 15.60 -1.60
N LEU A 212 5.31 14.76 -2.25
CA LEU A 212 4.51 15.17 -3.40
C LEU A 212 3.29 15.96 -2.88
N PRO A 213 2.86 17.05 -3.55
CA PRO A 213 1.76 17.85 -3.03
C PRO A 213 0.44 17.07 -2.97
N ARG A 214 0.21 16.22 -3.97
CA ARG A 214 -1.09 15.62 -4.28
C ARG A 214 -0.93 14.20 -4.85
N GLY A 215 -1.89 13.33 -4.56
CA GLY A 215 -2.05 12.02 -5.19
C GLY A 215 -2.84 12.09 -6.51
N LEU A 216 -3.30 10.92 -6.97
CA LEU A 216 -4.09 10.81 -8.20
C LEU A 216 -5.43 11.56 -8.06
N TYR A 217 -5.89 12.19 -9.14
CA TYR A 217 -7.20 12.84 -9.19
C TYR A 217 -8.33 11.82 -9.01
N GLY A 218 -9.28 12.14 -8.12
CA GLY A 218 -10.44 11.28 -7.83
C GLY A 218 -10.16 10.18 -6.80
N ASP A 219 -8.96 10.13 -6.23
CA ASP A 219 -8.62 9.25 -5.11
C ASP A 219 -9.08 9.86 -3.78
N ASP A 220 -10.40 9.97 -3.65
CA ASP A 220 -11.05 10.54 -2.46
C ASP A 220 -11.07 9.53 -1.30
N ASP A 221 -11.10 8.23 -1.61
CA ASP A 221 -11.13 7.14 -0.63
C ASP A 221 -9.88 7.10 0.24
N THR A 222 -8.69 7.22 -0.37
CA THR A 222 -7.42 7.14 0.36
C THR A 222 -6.78 8.51 0.63
N ASN A 223 -7.45 9.58 0.17
CA ASN A 223 -6.97 10.96 0.19
C ASN A 223 -5.64 11.13 -0.57
N GLY A 224 -5.54 10.50 -1.74
CA GLY A 224 -4.40 10.62 -2.64
C GLY A 224 -3.17 9.85 -2.17
N HIS A 225 -3.29 8.53 -2.03
CA HIS A 225 -2.14 7.66 -1.79
C HIS A 225 -1.04 7.82 -2.85
N VAL A 226 0.20 7.57 -2.44
CA VAL A 226 1.36 7.71 -3.34
C VAL A 226 1.48 6.54 -4.30
N ASP A 227 1.03 5.33 -3.93
CA ASP A 227 1.13 4.13 -4.78
C ASP A 227 0.34 4.23 -6.10
N ASN A 228 -0.75 5.00 -6.11
CA ASN A 228 -1.51 5.37 -7.30
C ASN A 228 -0.81 6.44 -8.16
N MET A 229 0.16 7.16 -7.60
CA MET A 229 0.77 8.35 -8.19
C MET A 229 2.21 8.14 -8.65
N CYS A 230 3.06 7.56 -7.80
CA CYS A 230 4.50 7.47 -7.99
C CYS A 230 5.09 6.28 -7.21
N CYS A 231 5.94 5.49 -7.87
CA CYS A 231 6.65 4.38 -7.23
C CYS A 231 8.12 4.36 -7.65
N PHE A 232 9.00 3.92 -6.75
CA PHE A 232 10.38 3.61 -7.15
C PHE A 232 10.41 2.29 -7.91
N VAL A 233 11.26 2.21 -8.95
CA VAL A 233 11.51 0.95 -9.70
C VAL A 233 12.95 0.47 -9.62
N GLN A 234 13.84 1.36 -9.19
CA GLN A 234 15.22 1.08 -8.80
C GLN A 234 15.76 2.32 -8.07
N PRO A 235 16.91 2.25 -7.37
CA PRO A 235 17.48 3.41 -6.71
C PRO A 235 17.68 4.58 -7.68
N GLY A 236 17.12 5.75 -7.36
CA GLY A 236 17.20 6.95 -8.19
C GLY A 236 16.32 6.97 -9.44
N MET A 237 15.33 6.07 -9.58
CA MET A 237 14.36 6.09 -10.67
C MET A 237 12.94 5.77 -10.20
N VAL A 238 11.97 6.53 -10.71
CA VAL A 238 10.55 6.37 -10.39
C VAL A 238 9.69 6.24 -11.63
N LEU A 239 8.56 5.54 -11.51
CA LEU A 239 7.41 5.70 -12.40
C LEU A 239 6.50 6.79 -11.84
N LEU A 240 5.93 7.62 -12.71
CA LEU A 240 4.99 8.68 -12.34
C LEU A 240 3.75 8.59 -13.22
N ALA A 241 2.57 8.51 -12.60
CA ALA A 241 1.28 8.60 -13.27
C ALA A 241 1.21 9.90 -14.08
N TRP A 242 0.89 9.78 -15.38
CA TRP A 242 1.02 10.88 -16.32
C TRP A 242 -0.11 10.92 -17.34
N THR A 243 -0.46 12.12 -17.77
CA THR A 243 -1.26 12.38 -18.98
C THR A 243 -0.62 13.54 -19.74
N ASP A 244 -0.65 13.48 -21.07
CA ASP A 244 -0.22 14.60 -21.92
C ASP A 244 -1.37 15.57 -22.22
N ASP A 245 -2.62 15.19 -21.90
CA ASP A 245 -3.79 16.05 -22.08
C ASP A 245 -3.85 17.11 -20.97
N LYS A 246 -3.53 18.35 -21.32
CA LYS A 246 -3.54 19.49 -20.38
C LYS A 246 -4.92 19.88 -19.86
N SER A 247 -5.99 19.38 -20.48
CA SER A 247 -7.36 19.60 -20.03
C SER A 247 -7.85 18.53 -19.05
N ASP A 248 -7.13 17.42 -18.93
CA ASP A 248 -7.40 16.39 -17.92
C ASP A 248 -7.05 16.93 -16.52
N PRO A 249 -7.94 16.81 -15.52
CA PRO A 249 -7.68 17.27 -14.16
C PRO A 249 -6.46 16.61 -13.49
N GLN A 250 -6.03 15.43 -13.96
CA GLN A 250 -4.80 14.78 -13.51
C GLN A 250 -3.54 15.54 -13.95
N TYR A 251 -3.56 16.26 -15.09
CA TYR A 251 -2.36 16.87 -15.67
C TYR A 251 -1.63 17.78 -14.69
N GLU A 252 -2.37 18.65 -13.98
CA GLU A 252 -1.78 19.58 -13.03
C GLU A 252 -1.09 18.85 -11.87
N ARG A 253 -1.76 17.83 -11.30
CA ARG A 253 -1.22 16.99 -10.22
C ARG A 253 0.05 16.27 -10.66
N SER A 254 0.05 15.69 -11.86
CA SER A 254 1.23 15.04 -12.46
C SER A 254 2.38 16.03 -12.73
N ALA A 255 2.08 17.23 -13.21
CA ALA A 255 3.09 18.26 -13.48
C ALA A 255 3.76 18.77 -12.20
N GLU A 256 2.99 18.95 -11.12
CA GLU A 256 3.52 19.31 -9.79
C GLU A 256 4.44 18.24 -9.23
N ALA A 257 3.99 16.99 -9.21
CA ALA A 257 4.81 15.87 -8.75
C ALA A 257 6.09 15.73 -9.58
N PHE A 258 5.99 15.84 -10.91
CA PHE A 258 7.15 15.82 -11.80
C PHE A 258 8.14 16.94 -11.46
N SER A 259 7.65 18.15 -11.20
CA SER A 259 8.46 19.30 -10.81
C SER A 259 9.21 19.05 -9.48
N VAL A 260 8.52 18.55 -8.46
CA VAL A 260 9.13 18.22 -7.15
C VAL A 260 10.24 17.18 -7.32
N ILE A 261 9.95 16.07 -8.02
CA ILE A 261 10.89 14.96 -8.18
C ILE A 261 12.11 15.39 -8.99
N SER A 262 11.90 16.09 -10.11
CA SER A 262 12.98 16.54 -11.01
C SER A 262 13.92 17.56 -10.36
N ASN A 263 13.41 18.36 -9.42
CA ASN A 263 14.20 19.36 -8.70
C ASN A 263 14.85 18.83 -7.42
N THR A 264 14.48 17.64 -6.98
CA THR A 264 15.02 17.01 -5.76
C THR A 264 16.15 16.02 -6.09
N THR A 265 16.78 15.49 -5.06
CA THR A 265 17.70 14.34 -5.11
C THR A 265 17.25 13.30 -4.11
N ASP A 266 17.66 12.06 -4.25
CA ASP A 266 17.42 11.05 -3.21
C ASP A 266 18.39 11.20 -2.02
N ALA A 267 18.29 10.31 -1.03
CA ALA A 267 19.15 10.33 0.17
C ALA A 267 20.65 10.11 -0.12
N LYS A 268 20.99 9.55 -1.29
CA LYS A 268 22.38 9.37 -1.75
C LYS A 268 22.86 10.52 -2.64
N GLY A 269 22.03 11.55 -2.83
CA GLY A 269 22.35 12.71 -3.65
C GLY A 269 22.21 12.49 -5.15
N ARG A 270 21.62 11.37 -5.60
CA ARG A 270 21.37 11.12 -7.02
C ARG A 270 20.21 11.97 -7.50
N LYS A 271 20.29 12.43 -8.74
CA LYS A 271 19.13 13.00 -9.44
C LYS A 271 18.17 11.88 -9.78
N ILE A 272 16.88 12.11 -9.53
CA ILE A 272 15.85 11.10 -9.76
C ILE A 272 15.42 11.14 -11.22
N THR A 273 15.51 9.99 -11.89
CA THR A 273 14.99 9.82 -13.25
C THR A 273 13.50 9.51 -13.17
N VAL A 274 12.68 10.29 -13.87
CA VAL A 274 11.23 10.09 -13.90
C VAL A 274 10.82 9.47 -15.22
N VAL A 275 10.24 8.27 -15.14
CA VAL A 275 9.59 7.60 -16.27
C VAL A 275 8.10 7.86 -16.17
N LYS A 276 7.52 8.45 -17.20
CA LYS A 276 6.08 8.75 -17.25
C LYS A 276 5.32 7.49 -17.63
N LEU A 277 4.33 7.12 -16.82
CA LEU A 277 3.41 6.02 -17.08
C LEU A 277 2.03 6.60 -17.37
N HIS A 278 1.53 6.40 -18.59
CA HIS A 278 0.25 6.98 -19.00
C HIS A 278 -0.92 6.34 -18.26
N ILE A 279 -1.74 7.18 -17.62
CA ILE A 279 -2.99 6.75 -16.99
C ILE A 279 -4.01 6.33 -18.05
N PRO A 280 -4.92 5.39 -17.72
CA PRO A 280 -6.04 5.08 -18.60
C PRO A 280 -6.92 6.32 -18.82
N ARG A 281 -7.61 6.38 -19.97
CA ARG A 281 -8.64 7.40 -20.18
C ARG A 281 -9.80 7.20 -19.21
N PRO A 282 -10.52 8.27 -18.84
CA PRO A 282 -11.70 8.18 -17.99
C PRO A 282 -12.68 7.11 -18.50
N LEU A 283 -13.15 6.27 -17.57
CA LEU A 283 -14.23 5.32 -17.81
C LEU A 283 -15.50 5.86 -17.15
N TYR A 284 -16.57 5.94 -17.91
CA TYR A 284 -17.87 6.40 -17.42
C TYR A 284 -18.75 5.20 -17.11
N ILE A 285 -19.37 5.20 -15.93
CA ILE A 285 -20.40 4.21 -15.56
C ILE A 285 -21.72 4.67 -16.16
N THR A 286 -22.40 3.80 -16.92
CA THR A 286 -23.76 4.05 -17.41
C THR A 286 -24.77 3.95 -16.27
N GLU A 287 -25.85 4.73 -16.32
CA GLU A 287 -26.88 4.82 -15.26
C GLU A 287 -27.55 3.48 -14.91
N ASP A 288 -27.45 2.46 -15.76
CA ASP A 288 -28.07 1.14 -15.58
C ASP A 288 -27.16 0.09 -14.91
N GLY A 289 -25.92 0.43 -14.57
CA GLY A 289 -25.02 -0.38 -13.74
C GLY A 289 -24.75 -1.81 -14.24
N SER A 290 -25.17 -2.17 -15.46
CA SER A 290 -25.14 -3.54 -15.97
C SER A 290 -24.78 -3.56 -17.45
N ASN A 291 -23.74 -4.36 -17.77
CA ASN A 291 -23.09 -4.59 -19.07
C ASN A 291 -22.07 -3.54 -19.53
N ARG A 292 -20.79 -3.87 -19.29
CA ARG A 292 -19.66 -3.28 -20.03
C ARG A 292 -19.60 -3.87 -21.44
N ASP A 293 -20.29 -3.26 -22.38
CA ASP A 293 -19.71 -3.13 -23.73
C ASP A 293 -18.81 -1.89 -23.71
N THR A 294 -17.51 -2.13 -23.67
CA THR A 294 -16.48 -1.09 -23.70
C THR A 294 -16.53 -0.35 -25.04
N GLN A 295 -17.24 0.77 -25.09
CA GLN A 295 -17.06 1.76 -26.16
C GLN A 295 -16.03 2.79 -25.71
N PHE A 296 -14.85 2.72 -26.32
CA PHE A 296 -13.90 3.83 -26.29
C PHE A 296 -14.55 5.01 -27.03
N GLY A 297 -14.94 6.04 -26.29
CA GLY A 297 -15.49 7.28 -26.86
C GLY A 297 -14.49 7.91 -27.82
N GLY A 298 -14.65 7.59 -29.11
CA GLY A 298 -14.04 8.30 -30.22
C GLY A 298 -15.04 9.29 -30.76
N GLU A 299 -14.92 10.56 -30.38
CA GLU A 299 -15.43 11.64 -31.21
C GLU A 299 -14.22 12.42 -31.76
N SER A 300 -13.76 11.98 -32.93
CA SER A 300 -13.04 12.86 -33.85
C SER A 300 -14.02 13.93 -34.30
N LYS A 301 -13.90 15.15 -33.79
CA LYS A 301 -14.57 16.31 -34.39
C LYS A 301 -13.88 16.63 -35.73
N SER A 302 -14.69 16.59 -36.79
CA SER A 302 -14.40 17.10 -38.13
C SER A 302 -13.99 18.57 -38.12
#